data_AF-A0A7W1DUX1-F1
#
_entry.id   AF-A0A7W1DUX1-F1
#
_cell.length_a   1.000
_cell.length_b   1.000
_cell.length_c   1.000
_cell.angle_alpha   90.00
_cell.angle_beta   90.00
_cell.angle_gamma   90.00
#
_symmetry.space_group_name_H-M   'P 1'
#
loop_
_entity.id
_entity.type
_entity.pdbx_description
1 polymer ?
#
loop_
_entity_poly.entity_id
_entity_poly.type
_entity_poly.pdbx_seq_one_letter_code
_entity_poly.pdbx_strand_id
1 'polypeptide(L)'
;MTDPGLSNRLRQQSRRAGLMVGLSMALTIAICIGGFSAIYAGLVPYLSDIVPVSPRERAAPTAVPDDDVVAAPAPEVEPEAPAIAQAAPVETEPPAEPPAPAAPTATSEAFTPDFQIAGATINFRAGPSTNDAIIEALPPATPLQFLGEEAASTNPDDAPGWRKFKTEDGTEGWVREIDTEPYQE
;
A
#
# COMPACT_ATOMS: atom_id res chain seq x y z
N MET A 1 -44.76 18.58 60.63
CA MET A 1 -43.78 19.63 60.34
C MET A 1 -42.57 18.96 59.71
N THR A 2 -42.40 19.09 58.39
CA THR A 2 -41.26 18.52 57.66
C THR A 2 -40.04 19.37 57.94
N ASP A 3 -38.95 18.77 58.42
CA ASP A 3 -37.72 19.48 58.79
C ASP A 3 -37.05 20.09 57.53
N PRO A 4 -37.01 21.43 57.40
CA PRO A 4 -36.39 22.11 56.26
C PRO A 4 -34.89 21.81 56.13
N GLY A 5 -34.22 21.51 57.24
CA GLY A 5 -32.79 21.22 57.29
C GLY A 5 -32.43 19.88 56.64
N LEU A 6 -33.26 18.84 56.82
CA LEU A 6 -33.05 17.53 56.22
C LEU A 6 -33.12 17.59 54.69
N SER A 7 -34.10 18.35 54.17
CA SER A 7 -34.32 18.54 52.74
C SER A 7 -33.12 19.20 52.05
N ASN A 8 -32.51 20.20 52.70
CA ASN A 8 -31.32 20.87 52.19
C ASN A 8 -30.09 19.96 52.19
N ARG A 9 -29.92 19.13 53.23
CA ARG A 9 -28.80 18.16 53.31
C ARG A 9 -28.91 17.07 52.25
N LEU A 10 -30.10 16.54 52.02
CA LEU A 10 -30.35 15.55 50.95
C LEU A 10 -30.11 16.13 49.56
N ARG A 11 -30.50 17.39 49.32
CA ARG A 11 -30.22 18.09 48.05
C ARG A 11 -28.73 18.37 47.85
N GLN A 12 -28.01 18.69 48.92
CA GLN A 12 -26.56 18.91 48.85
C GLN A 12 -25.79 17.60 48.62
N GLN A 13 -26.22 16.51 49.28
CA GLN A 13 -25.61 15.19 49.16
C GLN A 13 -25.88 14.55 47.79
N SER A 14 -27.11 14.67 47.26
CA SER A 14 -27.46 14.18 45.92
C SER A 14 -26.71 14.91 44.80
N ARG A 15 -26.53 16.23 44.91
CA ARG A 15 -25.74 17.01 43.93
C ARG A 15 -24.26 16.62 43.94
N ARG A 16 -23.67 16.43 45.12
CA ARG A 16 -22.26 16.01 45.25
C ARG A 16 -22.06 14.56 44.78
N ALA A 17 -22.99 13.66 45.10
CA ALA A 17 -22.94 12.27 44.67
C ALA A 17 -23.12 12.14 43.15
N GLY A 18 -24.11 12.84 42.58
CA GLY A 18 -24.33 12.85 41.13
C GLY A 18 -23.15 13.44 40.35
N LEU A 19 -22.53 14.51 40.86
CA LEU A 19 -21.35 15.11 40.24
C LEU A 19 -20.11 14.20 40.35
N MET A 20 -19.90 13.53 41.48
CA MET A 20 -18.81 12.57 41.65
C MET A 20 -18.95 11.35 40.73
N VAL A 21 -20.17 10.82 40.57
CA VAL A 21 -20.46 9.70 39.66
C VAL A 21 -20.36 10.13 38.19
N GLY A 22 -20.84 11.33 37.85
CA GLY A 22 -20.70 11.87 36.50
C GLY A 22 -19.23 12.10 36.13
N LEU A 23 -18.43 12.62 37.06
CA LEU A 23 -17.00 12.83 36.87
C LEU A 23 -16.25 11.49 36.70
N SER A 24 -16.57 10.48 37.51
CA SER A 24 -15.93 9.17 37.37
C SER A 24 -16.28 8.51 36.04
N MET A 25 -17.56 8.53 35.64
CA MET A 25 -17.99 8.00 34.34
C MET A 25 -17.33 8.74 33.17
N ALA A 26 -17.27 10.08 33.22
CA ALA A 26 -16.61 10.87 32.18
C ALA A 26 -15.10 10.58 32.11
N LEU A 27 -14.44 10.42 33.26
CA LEU A 27 -13.02 10.09 33.31
C LEU A 27 -12.74 8.68 32.78
N THR A 28 -13.58 7.70 33.11
CA THR A 28 -13.48 6.34 32.53
C THR A 28 -13.62 6.39 31.01
N ILE A 29 -14.63 7.10 30.49
CA ILE A 29 -14.82 7.26 29.04
C ILE A 29 -13.60 7.92 28.39
N ALA A 30 -13.07 8.98 28.99
CA ALA A 30 -11.89 9.67 28.48
C ALA A 30 -10.66 8.75 28.45
N ILE A 31 -10.45 7.94 29.49
CA ILE A 31 -9.36 6.96 29.52
C ILE A 31 -9.56 5.89 28.43
N CYS A 32 -10.77 5.36 28.27
CA CYS A 32 -11.06 4.36 27.24
C CYS A 32 -10.81 4.91 25.83
N ILE A 33 -11.33 6.11 25.53
CA ILE A 33 -11.18 6.73 24.21
C ILE A 33 -9.72 7.11 23.96
N GLY A 34 -9.06 7.79 24.91
CA GLY A 34 -7.67 8.20 24.79
C GLY A 34 -6.73 7.01 24.68
N GLY A 35 -6.93 5.99 25.52
CA GLY A 35 -6.17 4.75 25.50
C GLY A 35 -6.34 4.00 24.17
N PHE A 36 -7.57 3.82 23.71
CA PHE A 36 -7.83 3.15 22.43
C PHE A 36 -7.26 3.93 21.24
N SER A 37 -7.39 5.26 21.24
CA SER A 37 -6.85 6.10 20.16
C SER A 37 -5.32 6.02 20.09
N ALA A 38 -4.64 5.99 21.24
CA ALA A 38 -3.19 5.83 21.29
C ALA A 38 -2.75 4.43 20.79
N ILE A 39 -3.45 3.37 21.19
CA ILE A 39 -3.20 2.01 20.71
C ILE A 39 -3.42 1.92 19.20
N TYR A 40 -4.54 2.45 18.71
CA TYR A 40 -4.86 2.44 17.28
C TYR A 40 -3.79 3.18 16.47
N ALA A 41 -3.39 4.39 16.90
CA ALA A 41 -2.35 5.17 16.23
C ALA A 41 -1.02 4.40 16.12
N GLY A 42 -0.64 3.63 17.14
CA GLY A 42 0.54 2.76 17.09
C GLY A 42 0.40 1.53 16.19
N LEU A 43 -0.82 1.05 15.91
CA LEU A 43 -1.11 -0.10 15.05
C LEU A 43 -1.27 0.26 13.57
N VAL A 44 -1.65 1.51 13.25
CA VAL A 44 -1.78 2.01 11.87
C VAL A 44 -0.57 1.68 10.97
N PRO A 45 0.70 1.94 11.37
CA PRO A 45 1.84 1.64 10.50
C PRO A 45 1.90 0.16 10.13
N TYR A 46 1.65 -0.74 11.08
CA TYR A 46 1.61 -2.17 10.85
C TYR A 46 0.50 -2.60 9.89
N LEU A 47 -0.71 -2.04 10.07
CA LEU A 47 -1.89 -2.39 9.28
C LEU A 47 -1.90 -1.76 7.86
N SER A 48 -1.19 -0.66 7.65
CA SER A 48 -1.21 0.08 6.38
C SER A 48 -0.73 -0.75 5.18
N ASP A 49 0.14 -1.74 5.42
CA ASP A 49 0.72 -2.57 4.37
C ASP A 49 -0.11 -3.83 4.07
N ILE A 50 -1.06 -4.18 4.94
CA ILE A 50 -1.98 -5.32 4.76
C ILE A 50 -3.14 -4.93 3.82
N VAL A 51 -3.31 -3.65 3.52
CA VAL A 51 -4.31 -3.20 2.54
C VAL A 51 -3.61 -3.13 1.18
N PRO A 52 -3.68 -4.19 0.34
CA PRO A 52 -3.14 -4.11 -1.00
C PRO A 52 -3.98 -3.10 -1.78
N VAL A 53 -3.40 -1.94 -2.03
CA VAL A 53 -3.93 -1.04 -3.05
C VAL A 53 -3.43 -1.62 -4.36
N SER A 54 -4.19 -2.57 -4.93
CA SER A 54 -4.00 -2.92 -6.33
C SER A 54 -3.93 -1.62 -7.11
N PRO A 55 -2.98 -1.44 -8.04
CA PRO A 55 -3.07 -0.37 -9.00
C PRO A 55 -4.41 -0.55 -9.68
N ARG A 56 -5.43 0.18 -9.22
CA ARG A 56 -6.68 0.32 -9.92
C ARG A 56 -6.22 0.94 -11.22
N GLU A 57 -6.17 0.09 -12.25
CA GLU A 57 -6.05 0.43 -13.65
C GLU A 57 -6.67 1.81 -13.78
N ARG A 58 -5.82 2.81 -14.03
CA ARG A 58 -6.19 4.22 -14.05
C ARG A 58 -7.38 4.29 -14.99
N ALA A 59 -8.58 4.27 -14.44
CA ALA A 59 -9.79 4.40 -15.20
C ALA A 59 -9.57 5.72 -15.93
N ALA A 60 -9.44 5.64 -17.25
CA ALA A 60 -9.49 6.80 -18.10
C ALA A 60 -10.63 7.66 -17.55
N PRO A 61 -10.44 8.97 -17.34
CA PRO A 61 -11.44 9.80 -16.72
C PRO A 61 -12.77 9.52 -17.41
N THR A 62 -13.73 9.02 -16.66
CA THR A 62 -15.12 8.89 -17.10
C THR A 62 -15.52 10.27 -17.56
N ALA A 63 -15.51 10.48 -18.88
CA ALA A 63 -16.12 11.65 -19.49
C ALA A 63 -17.58 11.61 -19.04
N VAL A 64 -17.94 12.59 -18.22
CA VAL A 64 -19.33 12.91 -17.93
C VAL A 64 -20.00 13.12 -19.28
N PRO A 65 -21.08 12.41 -19.63
CA PRO A 65 -21.85 12.75 -20.80
C PRO A 65 -22.58 14.07 -20.51
N ASP A 66 -22.04 15.17 -21.03
CA ASP A 66 -22.83 16.37 -21.28
C ASP A 66 -23.82 16.03 -22.40
N ASP A 67 -25.08 15.93 -22.00
CA ASP A 67 -26.24 15.82 -22.86
C ASP A 67 -26.47 17.20 -23.48
N ASP A 68 -25.97 17.43 -24.70
CA ASP A 68 -26.60 18.37 -25.63
C ASP A 68 -26.31 17.95 -27.07
N VAL A 69 -27.39 17.48 -27.69
CA VAL A 69 -27.52 17.10 -29.10
C VAL A 69 -27.21 18.29 -30.00
N VAL A 70 -26.49 18.08 -31.11
CA VAL A 70 -26.93 18.42 -32.48
C VAL A 70 -25.91 17.92 -33.53
N ALA A 71 -26.43 17.02 -34.37
CA ALA A 71 -26.15 16.77 -35.79
C ALA A 71 -24.74 16.29 -36.24
N ALA A 72 -24.72 15.01 -36.60
CA ALA A 72 -23.88 14.45 -37.66
C ALA A 72 -24.09 15.18 -39.01
N PRO A 73 -23.13 15.06 -39.94
CA PRO A 73 -23.31 13.97 -40.90
C PRO A 73 -22.05 13.13 -41.13
N ALA A 74 -22.28 11.83 -41.32
CA ALA A 74 -21.34 10.90 -41.92
C ALA A 74 -20.96 11.33 -43.35
N PRO A 75 -19.86 10.79 -43.89
CA PRO A 75 -20.10 9.67 -44.79
C PRO A 75 -19.18 8.48 -44.52
N GLU A 76 -19.82 7.33 -44.65
CA GLU A 76 -19.29 5.99 -44.77
C GLU A 76 -18.60 5.80 -46.13
N VAL A 77 -17.34 5.35 -46.12
CA VAL A 77 -16.71 4.60 -47.23
C VAL A 77 -15.69 3.62 -46.63
N GLU A 78 -16.05 2.35 -46.61
CA GLU A 78 -15.13 1.19 -46.61
C GLU A 78 -14.92 0.77 -48.09
N PRO A 79 -14.02 -0.17 -48.46
CA PRO A 79 -12.65 -0.53 -48.04
C PRO A 79 -11.66 -0.34 -49.22
N GLU A 80 -10.33 -0.34 -49.00
CA GLU A 80 -9.35 -0.92 -49.95
C GLU A 80 -7.90 -0.78 -49.45
N ALA A 81 -7.26 -1.91 -49.18
CA ALA A 81 -5.83 -2.10 -49.48
C ALA A 81 -5.80 -2.99 -50.72
N PRO A 82 -4.89 -2.75 -51.70
CA PRO A 82 -3.59 -3.42 -51.60
C PRO A 82 -2.41 -2.68 -52.29
N ALA A 83 -1.22 -3.24 -52.04
CA ALA A 83 -0.14 -3.47 -53.01
C ALA A 83 0.99 -2.43 -53.24
N ILE A 84 2.18 -2.76 -52.68
CA ILE A 84 3.55 -2.96 -53.27
C ILE A 84 4.04 -1.96 -54.36
N ALA A 85 5.31 -1.55 -54.54
CA ALA A 85 6.62 -2.05 -54.14
C ALA A 85 7.74 -1.04 -54.50
N GLN A 86 8.91 -1.15 -53.84
CA GLN A 86 10.29 -1.05 -54.36
C GLN A 86 10.78 0.25 -55.06
N ALA A 87 12.04 0.69 -55.00
CA ALA A 87 13.29 0.31 -54.32
C ALA A 87 14.25 1.54 -54.52
N ALA A 88 14.99 2.03 -53.51
CA ALA A 88 16.46 1.89 -53.30
C ALA A 88 17.34 2.06 -54.58
N PRO A 89 18.59 2.65 -54.58
CA PRO A 89 19.66 2.40 -53.58
C PRO A 89 20.72 3.57 -53.35
N VAL A 90 21.33 3.76 -52.16
CA VAL A 90 22.57 3.17 -51.52
C VAL A 90 23.86 4.00 -51.70
N GLU A 91 24.50 4.37 -50.59
CA GLU A 91 25.95 4.23 -50.21
C GLU A 91 26.05 4.64 -48.71
N THR A 92 26.35 3.81 -47.68
CA THR A 92 27.46 2.85 -47.38
C THR A 92 28.79 3.63 -47.26
N GLU A 93 29.51 3.80 -46.13
CA GLU A 93 29.86 2.93 -44.96
C GLU A 93 30.50 3.78 -43.78
N PRO A 94 31.05 3.25 -42.65
CA PRO A 94 30.73 3.56 -41.22
C PRO A 94 32.00 3.95 -40.38
N PRO A 95 32.20 3.67 -39.04
CA PRO A 95 31.38 3.66 -37.81
C PRO A 95 31.97 4.51 -36.64
N ALA A 96 31.14 5.04 -35.74
CA ALA A 96 31.53 5.30 -34.35
C ALA A 96 30.30 5.22 -33.44
N GLU A 97 30.27 4.18 -32.61
CA GLU A 97 29.24 3.78 -31.66
C GLU A 97 29.29 4.64 -30.37
N PRO A 98 28.16 5.23 -29.94
CA PRO A 98 27.92 5.54 -28.53
C PRO A 98 27.06 4.43 -27.89
N PRO A 99 27.32 4.10 -26.61
CA PRO A 99 27.11 2.77 -26.06
C PRO A 99 25.64 2.41 -25.92
N ALA A 100 25.36 1.12 -26.18
CA ALA A 100 24.13 0.46 -25.78
C ALA A 100 23.79 0.78 -24.31
N PRO A 101 22.50 0.95 -23.96
CA PRO A 101 22.08 0.83 -22.59
C PRO A 101 22.54 -0.54 -22.10
N ALA A 102 23.37 -0.57 -21.06
CA ALA A 102 23.73 -1.81 -20.40
C ALA A 102 22.43 -2.48 -19.94
N ALA A 103 21.98 -3.49 -20.68
CA ALA A 103 21.08 -4.48 -20.13
C ALA A 103 21.80 -5.03 -18.88
N PRO A 104 21.19 -4.98 -17.68
CA PRO A 104 21.75 -5.76 -16.60
C PRO A 104 21.72 -7.21 -17.06
N THR A 105 22.90 -7.78 -17.31
CA THR A 105 23.08 -9.22 -17.38
C THR A 105 22.79 -9.73 -15.97
N ALA A 106 21.51 -9.88 -15.63
CA ALA A 106 21.10 -10.66 -14.50
C ALA A 106 21.47 -12.10 -14.86
N THR A 107 22.65 -12.52 -14.40
CA THR A 107 22.91 -13.93 -14.17
C THR A 107 21.75 -14.41 -13.33
N SER A 108 20.83 -15.17 -13.92
CA SER A 108 19.72 -15.78 -13.21
C SER A 108 20.31 -16.83 -12.28
N GLU A 109 20.79 -16.41 -11.12
CA GLU A 109 21.00 -17.34 -10.01
C GLU A 109 19.69 -18.08 -9.78
N ALA A 110 19.81 -19.40 -9.69
CA ALA A 110 18.68 -20.29 -9.46
C ALA A 110 17.95 -19.84 -8.18
N PHE A 111 16.64 -19.63 -8.31
CA PHE A 111 15.80 -19.25 -7.20
C PHE A 111 15.84 -20.34 -6.12
N THR A 112 16.19 -19.95 -4.89
CA THR A 112 16.21 -20.84 -3.73
C THR A 112 15.47 -20.14 -2.58
N PRO A 113 14.24 -20.56 -2.26
CA PRO A 113 13.45 -19.88 -1.24
C PRO A 113 14.00 -20.15 0.16
N ASP A 114 14.10 -19.09 0.96
CA ASP A 114 14.53 -19.11 2.36
C ASP A 114 13.51 -18.44 3.29
N PHE A 115 12.62 -17.61 2.76
CA PHE A 115 11.50 -17.00 3.46
C PHE A 115 10.17 -17.20 2.71
N GLN A 116 9.07 -16.90 3.39
CA GLN A 116 7.74 -16.78 2.80
C GLN A 116 6.94 -15.66 3.46
N ILE A 117 5.89 -15.19 2.76
CA ILE A 117 4.96 -14.18 3.31
C ILE A 117 4.11 -14.78 4.43
N ALA A 118 4.05 -14.09 5.57
CA ALA A 118 3.32 -14.53 6.75
C ALA A 118 1.86 -14.09 6.74
N GLY A 119 0.93 -15.03 6.96
CA GLY A 119 -0.45 -14.81 7.44
C GLY A 119 -1.46 -14.08 6.53
N ALA A 120 -1.07 -13.01 5.85
CA ALA A 120 -1.93 -12.15 5.04
C ALA A 120 -1.26 -11.78 3.71
N THR A 121 -2.03 -11.16 2.81
CA THR A 121 -1.47 -10.57 1.58
C THR A 121 -0.73 -9.28 1.93
N ILE A 122 0.48 -9.12 1.41
CA ILE A 122 1.39 -8.02 1.75
C ILE A 122 1.88 -7.33 0.47
N ASN A 123 2.12 -6.01 0.53
CA ASN A 123 2.65 -5.29 -0.62
C ASN A 123 4.16 -5.52 -0.78
N PHE A 124 4.58 -5.86 -2.00
CA PHE A 124 5.97 -5.88 -2.40
C PHE A 124 6.37 -4.54 -2.99
N ARG A 125 7.40 -3.91 -2.45
CA ARG A 125 7.68 -2.49 -2.73
C ARG A 125 9.02 -2.26 -3.41
N ALA A 126 9.11 -1.16 -4.14
CA ALA A 126 10.35 -0.73 -4.81
C ALA A 126 11.43 -0.23 -3.84
N GLY A 127 11.07 0.10 -2.60
CA GLY A 127 12.00 0.61 -1.59
C GLY A 127 11.56 0.31 -0.16
N PRO A 128 12.45 0.55 0.83
CA PRO A 128 12.26 0.24 2.24
C PRO A 128 11.39 1.29 2.96
N SER A 129 10.20 1.56 2.42
CA SER A 129 9.21 2.48 2.98
C SER A 129 7.80 2.10 2.54
N THR A 130 6.83 2.36 3.41
CA THR A 130 5.39 2.26 3.07
C THR A 130 4.95 3.31 2.05
N ASN A 131 5.78 4.34 1.80
CA ASN A 131 5.54 5.36 0.79
C ASN A 131 6.14 5.01 -0.59
N ASP A 132 7.00 3.99 -0.67
CA ASP A 132 7.58 3.56 -1.93
C ASP A 132 6.53 2.82 -2.77
N ALA A 133 6.72 2.87 -4.10
CA ALA A 133 5.79 2.28 -5.06
C ALA A 133 5.57 0.78 -4.80
N ILE A 134 4.31 0.36 -4.86
CA ILE A 134 3.93 -1.06 -4.83
C ILE A 134 4.22 -1.64 -6.20
N ILE A 135 5.04 -2.70 -6.24
CA ILE A 135 5.34 -3.50 -7.42
C ILE A 135 4.17 -4.47 -7.63
N GLU A 136 3.86 -5.25 -6.60
CA GLU A 136 2.77 -6.23 -6.60
C GLU A 136 2.30 -6.51 -5.17
N ALA A 137 1.18 -7.23 -5.04
CA ALA A 137 0.69 -7.72 -3.75
C ALA A 137 0.90 -9.23 -3.68
N LEU A 138 1.69 -9.69 -2.72
CA LEU A 138 2.08 -11.09 -2.55
C LEU A 138 1.11 -11.80 -1.61
N PRO A 139 0.49 -12.93 -2.01
CA PRO A 139 -0.36 -13.70 -1.12
C PRO A 139 0.43 -14.37 0.02
N PRO A 140 -0.26 -14.83 1.09
CA PRO A 140 0.36 -15.63 2.14
C PRO A 140 1.09 -16.86 1.57
N ALA A 141 2.16 -17.28 2.24
CA ALA A 141 3.02 -18.40 1.86
C ALA A 141 3.71 -18.27 0.49
N THR A 142 3.74 -17.07 -0.10
CA THR A 142 4.54 -16.83 -1.32
C THR A 142 6.02 -17.03 -0.99
N PRO A 143 6.73 -17.95 -1.69
CA PRO A 143 8.16 -18.18 -1.48
C PRO A 143 8.99 -16.97 -1.89
N LEU A 144 9.99 -16.64 -1.08
CA LEU A 144 10.91 -15.53 -1.29
C LEU A 144 12.35 -15.99 -1.07
N GLN A 145 13.26 -15.42 -1.84
CA GLN A 145 14.70 -15.57 -1.67
C GLN A 145 15.27 -14.26 -1.12
N PHE A 146 15.91 -14.30 0.05
CA PHE A 146 16.54 -13.16 0.68
C PHE A 146 17.84 -12.80 -0.04
N LEU A 147 18.02 -11.52 -0.35
CA LEU A 147 19.19 -11.03 -1.09
C LEU A 147 20.32 -10.53 -0.17
N GLY A 148 20.18 -10.64 1.15
CA GLY A 148 21.18 -10.18 2.10
C GLY A 148 21.18 -8.67 2.35
N GLU A 149 20.27 -7.93 1.74
CA GLU A 149 20.13 -6.48 1.93
C GLU A 149 19.03 -6.16 2.93
N GLU A 150 19.39 -5.45 4.01
CA GLU A 150 18.46 -4.93 5.01
C GLU A 150 18.55 -3.40 5.05
N ALA A 151 17.42 -2.75 5.31
CA ALA A 151 17.36 -1.32 5.50
C ALA A 151 16.51 -0.98 6.73
N ALA A 152 16.96 0.00 7.52
CA ALA A 152 16.11 0.57 8.54
C ALA A 152 14.90 1.22 7.88
N SER A 153 13.74 1.16 8.55
CA SER A 153 12.62 1.94 8.08
C SER A 153 12.99 3.42 8.07
N THR A 154 12.68 4.10 6.97
CA THR A 154 12.85 5.55 6.81
C THR A 154 11.96 6.36 7.77
N ASN A 155 10.99 5.70 8.41
CA ASN A 155 10.12 6.25 9.43
C ASN A 155 10.40 5.55 10.78
N PRO A 156 10.77 6.28 11.85
CA PRO A 156 11.13 5.69 13.14
C PRO A 156 10.00 4.92 13.82
N ASP A 157 8.74 5.18 13.45
CA ASP A 157 7.56 4.50 13.99
C ASP A 157 7.22 3.19 13.24
N ASP A 158 7.85 2.95 12.08
CA ASP A 158 7.57 1.81 11.19
C ASP A 158 8.50 0.61 11.47
N ALA A 159 9.14 0.54 12.65
CA ALA A 159 9.94 -0.61 13.03
C ALA A 159 9.05 -1.88 13.13
N PRO A 160 9.45 -3.03 12.56
CA PRO A 160 10.83 -3.40 12.22
C PRO A 160 11.28 -3.03 10.80
N GLY A 161 12.57 -3.27 10.52
CA GLY A 161 13.21 -2.91 9.26
C GLY A 161 12.67 -3.63 8.03
N TRP A 162 13.27 -3.32 6.89
CA TRP A 162 12.93 -3.87 5.58
C TRP A 162 14.02 -4.82 5.11
N ARG A 163 13.61 -5.87 4.41
CA ARG A 163 14.49 -6.83 3.76
C ARG A 163 14.20 -6.86 2.28
N LYS A 164 15.26 -6.98 1.48
CA LYS A 164 15.16 -7.13 0.05
C LYS A 164 15.09 -8.61 -0.32
N PHE A 165 14.09 -8.94 -1.12
CA PHE A 165 13.82 -10.29 -1.60
C PHE A 165 13.75 -10.33 -3.11
N LYS A 166 13.88 -11.54 -3.63
CA LYS A 166 13.57 -11.93 -5.01
C LYS A 166 12.42 -12.93 -4.99
N THR A 167 11.48 -12.82 -5.91
CA THR A 167 10.41 -13.81 -6.14
C THR A 167 10.84 -14.88 -7.16
N GLU A 168 10.06 -15.96 -7.29
CA GLU A 168 10.33 -17.03 -8.27
C GLU A 168 10.42 -16.51 -9.71
N ASP A 169 9.60 -15.50 -10.04
CA ASP A 169 9.59 -14.82 -11.35
C ASP A 169 10.81 -13.91 -11.56
N GLY A 170 11.65 -13.75 -10.55
CA GLY A 170 12.88 -12.95 -10.58
C GLY A 170 12.68 -11.48 -10.24
N THR A 171 11.49 -11.06 -9.82
CA THR A 171 11.20 -9.69 -9.39
C THR A 171 11.89 -9.42 -8.05
N GLU A 172 12.65 -8.33 -7.96
CA GLU A 172 13.25 -7.87 -6.72
C GLU A 172 12.45 -6.75 -6.08
N GLY A 173 12.41 -6.73 -4.75
CA GLY A 173 11.66 -5.72 -4.00
C GLY A 173 11.85 -5.86 -2.51
N TRP A 174 11.17 -5.01 -1.76
CA TRP A 174 11.29 -4.87 -0.32
C TRP A 174 10.01 -5.29 0.38
N VAL A 175 10.17 -6.04 1.47
CA VAL A 175 9.12 -6.44 2.41
C VAL A 175 9.59 -6.13 3.83
N ARG A 176 8.65 -5.81 4.72
CA ARG A 176 8.98 -5.61 6.14
C ARG A 176 9.36 -6.94 6.78
N GLU A 177 10.33 -6.91 7.67
CA GLU A 177 10.80 -8.10 8.38
C GLU A 177 9.67 -8.84 9.11
N ILE A 178 8.72 -8.10 9.71
CA ILE A 178 7.58 -8.67 10.47
C ILE A 178 6.60 -9.47 9.61
N ASP A 179 6.57 -9.22 8.31
CA ASP A 179 5.63 -9.85 7.38
C ASP A 179 6.23 -11.09 6.70
N THR A 180 7.43 -11.49 7.11
CA THR A 180 8.15 -12.65 6.57
C THR A 180 8.43 -13.68 7.65
N GLU A 181 8.35 -14.95 7.28
CA GLU A 181 8.73 -16.07 8.14
C GLU A 181 9.66 -17.03 7.39
N PRO A 182 10.45 -17.87 8.08
CA PRO A 182 11.30 -18.85 7.42
C PRO A 182 10.48 -19.79 6.53
N TYR A 183 10.97 -20.04 5.32
CA TYR A 183 10.33 -20.94 4.36
C TYR A 183 10.12 -22.33 4.96
N GLN A 184 8.92 -22.88 4.80
CA GLN A 184 8.56 -24.24 5.25
C GLN A 184 8.36 -25.12 4.01
N GLU A 185 9.10 -26.23 3.91
CA GLU A 185 8.96 -27.22 2.81
C GLU A 185 7.68 -28.05 2.89
#